data_AF-A0A0Q9TEC1-F1
#
_entry.id   AF-A0A0Q9TEC1-F1
#
_cell.length_a   1.000
_cell.length_b   1.000
_cell.length_c   1.000
_cell.angle_alpha   90.00
_cell.angle_beta   90.00
_cell.angle_gamma   90.00
#
_symmetry.space_group_name_H-M   'P 1'
#
loop_
_entity.id
_entity.type
_entity.pdbx_description
1 polymer ?
#
loop_
_entity_poly.entity_id
_entity_poly.type
_entity_poly.pdbx_seq_one_letter_code
_entity_poly.pdbx_strand_id
1 'polypeptide(L)'
;MTDWVSLFKEAEGLLRIRDEQALTIYLEIIDNNQPLSAISCYRIGEIYNRLRDPISSFQYFRTAFEKNPRLSQILLKEDHPAYTYNYMEPQENHIENCPLCGEKGHPYATYNTTTSMDFIPGFHPIRLWMCCDSCHHLFAFNYPVNLGELLANSAFDFNLSPKTTFFPTISQMMRNLTFIAPGDRLLEVGVGAGELSAVAKEFMFNVTGIDIRPPYAEAATNMLDIPVYTVDFLEFETAEKFDVLIMGDVIEHMFDPIQALRKAHSLLNDKGALWISTPNFESAFSMVKKDTDPMWRIVEHLNYFSFRSLKKWLDILGFEVVDYNVSGHYNGSMEVTAIKK
;
A
#
# COMPACT_ATOMS: atom_id res chain seq x y z
N MET A 1 18.19 -37.15 25.25
CA MET A 1 18.38 -35.94 24.44
C MET A 1 17.06 -35.68 23.75
N THR A 2 16.48 -34.49 23.88
CA THR A 2 15.18 -34.16 23.26
C THR A 2 15.33 -34.18 21.74
N ASP A 3 14.42 -34.86 21.04
CA ASP A 3 14.34 -34.82 19.58
C ASP A 3 13.57 -33.57 19.14
N TRP A 4 14.30 -32.47 19.01
CA TRP A 4 13.74 -31.17 18.64
C TRP A 4 13.07 -31.14 17.26
N VAL A 5 13.51 -31.99 16.33
CA VAL A 5 12.93 -32.05 14.97
C VAL A 5 11.57 -32.74 15.02
N SER A 6 11.44 -33.83 15.78
CA SER A 6 10.15 -34.48 16.00
C SER A 6 9.16 -33.54 16.69
N LEU A 7 9.62 -32.84 17.72
CA LEU A 7 8.80 -31.89 18.47
C LEU A 7 8.34 -30.70 17.60
N PHE A 8 9.22 -30.16 16.75
CA PHE A 8 8.84 -29.12 15.79
C PHE A 8 7.79 -29.62 14.77
N LYS A 9 7.93 -30.84 14.26
CA LYS A 9 6.94 -31.44 13.34
C LYS A 9 5.58 -31.65 14.01
N GLU A 10 5.57 -32.00 15.30
CA GLU A 10 4.34 -32.06 16.08
C GLU A 10 3.67 -30.69 16.15
N ALA A 11 4.43 -29.64 16.46
CA ALA A 11 3.91 -28.26 16.47
C ALA A 11 3.37 -27.82 15.10
N GLU A 12 4.07 -28.10 14.00
CA GLU A 12 3.58 -27.81 12.64
C GLU A 12 2.25 -28.53 12.34
N GLY A 13 2.06 -29.75 12.85
CA GLY A 13 0.80 -30.49 12.70
C GLY A 13 -0.37 -29.92 13.52
N LEU A 14 -0.08 -29.14 14.56
CA LEU A 14 -1.06 -28.48 15.42
C LEU A 14 -1.39 -27.05 14.96
N LEU A 15 -0.52 -26.42 14.17
CA LEU A 15 -0.67 -25.04 13.71
C LEU A 15 -2.02 -24.83 13.00
N ARG A 16 -2.75 -23.77 13.37
CA ARG A 16 -4.11 -23.41 12.90
C ARG A 16 -5.23 -24.37 13.33
N ILE A 17 -4.93 -25.46 14.04
CA ILE A 17 -5.91 -26.42 14.56
C ILE A 17 -5.99 -26.31 16.09
N ARG A 18 -4.82 -26.27 16.75
CA ARG A 18 -4.65 -26.18 18.20
C ARG A 18 -3.48 -25.24 18.52
N ASP A 19 -3.67 -23.98 18.16
CA ASP A 19 -2.61 -22.96 18.26
C ASP A 19 -2.01 -22.82 19.66
N GLU A 20 -2.80 -22.98 20.73
CA GLU A 20 -2.28 -22.94 22.11
C GLU A 20 -1.28 -24.07 22.41
N GLN A 21 -1.54 -25.27 21.89
CA GLN A 21 -0.64 -26.43 22.05
C GLN A 21 0.63 -26.23 21.20
N ALA A 22 0.47 -25.79 19.95
CA ALA A 22 1.59 -25.46 19.08
C ALA A 22 2.48 -24.36 19.70
N LEU A 23 1.87 -23.30 20.24
CA LEU A 23 2.54 -22.20 20.90
C LEU A 23 3.42 -22.67 22.07
N THR A 24 2.88 -23.54 22.93
CA THR A 24 3.64 -24.11 24.06
C THR A 24 4.89 -24.83 23.59
N ILE A 25 4.77 -25.61 22.50
CA ILE A 25 5.89 -26.34 21.92
C ILE A 25 6.92 -25.39 21.29
N TYR A 26 6.49 -24.43 20.48
CA TYR A 26 7.43 -23.47 19.87
C TYR A 26 8.16 -22.65 20.94
N LEU A 27 7.50 -22.27 22.04
CA LEU A 27 8.13 -21.57 23.16
C LEU A 27 9.23 -22.42 23.82
N GLU A 28 9.04 -23.73 23.95
CA GLU A 28 10.09 -24.63 24.43
C GLU A 28 11.28 -24.70 23.44
N ILE A 29 11.00 -24.72 22.13
CA ILE A 29 12.02 -24.80 21.08
C ILE A 29 12.88 -23.53 21.04
N ILE A 30 12.29 -22.33 21.15
CA ILE A 30 13.05 -21.08 21.01
C ILE A 30 14.17 -20.93 22.05
N ASP A 31 13.94 -21.44 23.26
CA ASP A 31 14.87 -21.33 24.40
C ASP A 31 15.96 -22.40 24.37
N ASN A 32 15.71 -23.54 23.70
CA ASN A 32 16.54 -24.74 23.83
C ASN A 32 17.14 -25.26 22.52
N ASN A 33 16.73 -24.74 21.36
CA ASN A 33 17.23 -25.16 20.05
C ASN A 33 17.50 -23.98 19.11
N GLN A 34 18.76 -23.53 19.04
CA GLN A 34 19.15 -22.41 18.18
C GLN A 34 18.79 -22.60 16.68
N PRO A 35 19.03 -23.77 16.04
CA PRO A 35 18.70 -23.96 14.63
C PRO A 35 17.21 -23.77 14.28
N LEU A 36 16.30 -24.17 15.16
CA LEU A 36 14.85 -24.06 14.94
C LEU A 36 14.24 -22.80 15.58
N SER A 37 15.04 -22.02 16.32
CA SER A 37 14.58 -20.84 17.06
C SER A 37 13.95 -19.79 16.14
N ALA A 38 14.58 -19.46 15.00
CA ALA A 38 14.07 -18.44 14.08
C ALA A 38 12.71 -18.81 13.46
N ILE A 39 12.57 -20.03 12.92
CA ILE A 39 11.31 -20.48 12.33
C ILE A 39 10.23 -20.65 13.39
N SER A 40 10.58 -21.06 14.62
CA SER A 40 9.64 -21.15 15.74
C SER A 40 9.14 -19.76 16.16
N CYS A 41 10.02 -18.75 16.25
CA CYS A 41 9.60 -17.36 16.45
C CYS A 41 8.64 -16.89 15.35
N TYR A 42 8.91 -17.23 14.09
CA TYR A 42 8.00 -16.90 12.98
C TYR A 42 6.61 -17.52 13.17
N ARG A 43 6.54 -18.81 13.53
CA ARG A 43 5.26 -19.50 13.80
C ARG A 43 4.51 -18.93 15.00
N ILE A 44 5.22 -18.56 16.06
CA ILE A 44 4.65 -17.88 17.22
C ILE A 44 4.05 -16.52 16.78
N GLY A 45 4.75 -15.76 15.94
CA GLY A 45 4.25 -14.53 15.35
C GLY A 45 2.93 -14.74 14.58
N GLU A 46 2.83 -15.80 13.78
CA GLU A 46 1.59 -16.17 13.08
C GLU A 46 0.45 -16.53 14.04
N ILE A 47 0.74 -17.22 15.15
CA ILE A 47 -0.25 -17.59 16.18
C ILE A 47 -0.80 -16.34 16.87
N TYR A 48 0.06 -15.46 17.37
CA TYR A 48 -0.39 -14.23 18.04
C TYR A 48 -1.22 -13.33 17.13
N ASN A 49 -0.89 -13.26 15.83
CA ASN A 49 -1.71 -12.52 14.88
C ASN A 49 -3.15 -13.08 14.79
N ARG A 50 -3.31 -14.41 14.76
CA ARG A 50 -4.63 -15.07 14.77
C ARG A 50 -5.37 -14.89 16.08
N LEU A 51 -4.66 -14.81 17.20
CA LEU A 51 -5.19 -14.49 18.53
C LEU A 51 -5.53 -13.00 18.71
N ARG A 52 -5.35 -12.16 17.68
CA ARG A 52 -5.56 -10.71 17.73
C ARG A 52 -4.66 -9.99 18.72
N ASP A 53 -3.43 -10.48 18.87
CA ASP A 53 -2.34 -9.79 19.58
C ASP A 53 -1.25 -9.35 18.58
N PRO A 54 -1.45 -8.21 17.90
CA PRO A 54 -0.51 -7.72 16.89
C PRO A 54 0.83 -7.27 17.49
N ILE A 55 0.89 -6.89 18.77
CA ILE A 55 2.15 -6.47 19.39
C ILE A 55 3.06 -7.68 19.61
N SER A 56 2.54 -8.74 20.23
CA SER A 56 3.31 -9.98 20.38
C SER A 56 3.67 -10.55 19.01
N SER A 57 2.73 -10.51 18.06
CA SER A 57 3.00 -10.95 16.67
C SER A 57 4.19 -10.20 16.05
N PHE A 58 4.19 -8.87 16.11
CA PHE A 58 5.25 -8.01 15.61
C PHE A 58 6.61 -8.33 16.25
N GLN A 59 6.65 -8.46 17.58
CA GLN A 59 7.88 -8.77 18.30
C GLN A 59 8.47 -10.12 17.87
N TYR A 60 7.66 -11.17 17.86
CA TYR A 60 8.15 -12.51 17.48
C TYR A 60 8.56 -12.60 16.01
N PHE A 61 7.84 -11.94 15.11
CA PHE A 61 8.23 -11.87 13.71
C PHE A 61 9.56 -11.12 13.52
N ARG A 62 9.77 -9.99 14.21
CA ARG A 62 11.06 -9.28 14.20
C ARG A 62 12.19 -10.16 14.71
N THR A 63 12.01 -10.77 15.88
CA THR A 63 12.99 -11.68 16.47
C THR A 63 13.31 -12.87 15.56
N ALA A 64 12.37 -13.34 14.75
CA ALA A 64 12.64 -14.39 13.78
C ALA A 64 13.68 -13.97 12.72
N PHE A 65 13.55 -12.76 12.16
CA PHE A 65 14.50 -12.20 11.20
C PHE A 65 15.84 -11.80 11.84
N GLU A 66 15.83 -11.32 13.09
CA GLU A 66 17.06 -11.05 13.86
C GLU A 66 17.86 -12.33 14.12
N LYS A 67 17.19 -13.43 14.46
CA LYS A 67 17.83 -14.74 14.71
C LYS A 67 18.35 -15.40 13.43
N ASN A 68 17.66 -15.20 12.31
CA ASN A 68 18.10 -15.68 11.01
C ASN A 68 17.87 -14.61 9.94
N PRO A 69 18.91 -13.82 9.59
CA PRO A 69 18.78 -12.80 8.56
C PRO A 69 18.38 -13.32 7.18
N ARG A 70 18.59 -14.62 6.90
CA ARG A 70 18.18 -15.30 5.65
C ARG A 70 16.91 -16.12 5.83
N LEU A 71 16.05 -15.77 6.79
CA LEU A 71 14.80 -16.50 7.05
C LEU A 71 13.92 -16.62 5.80
N SER A 72 13.98 -15.66 4.87
CA SER A 72 13.28 -15.72 3.58
C SER A 72 13.60 -17.00 2.78
N GLN A 73 14.82 -17.54 2.85
CA GLN A 73 15.19 -18.80 2.17
C GLN A 73 14.47 -20.03 2.74
N ILE A 74 13.98 -19.94 3.98
CA ILE A 74 13.17 -20.98 4.61
C ILE A 74 11.69 -20.78 4.29
N LEU A 75 11.24 -19.52 4.22
CA LEU A 75 9.83 -19.17 4.07
C LEU A 75 9.34 -19.18 2.61
N LEU A 76 10.24 -18.92 1.66
CA LEU A 76 9.90 -18.63 0.27
C LEU A 76 10.48 -19.69 -0.65
N LYS A 77 9.89 -19.81 -1.84
CA LYS A 77 10.42 -20.64 -2.93
C LYS A 77 11.59 -19.94 -3.62
N GLU A 78 12.47 -20.72 -4.25
CA GLU A 78 13.67 -20.22 -4.95
C GLU A 78 13.37 -19.20 -6.06
N ASP A 79 12.19 -19.29 -6.69
CA ASP A 79 11.73 -18.39 -7.76
C ASP A 79 11.10 -17.09 -7.25
N HIS A 80 10.93 -16.93 -5.93
CA HIS A 80 10.37 -15.71 -5.35
C HIS A 80 11.40 -14.57 -5.36
N PRO A 81 11.04 -13.32 -5.73
CA PRO A 81 11.97 -12.18 -5.79
C PRO A 81 12.72 -11.92 -4.47
N ALA A 82 12.04 -12.08 -3.34
CA ALA A 82 12.62 -11.94 -2.00
C ALA A 82 13.34 -13.19 -1.47
N TYR A 83 13.52 -14.28 -2.25
CA TYR A 83 14.15 -15.51 -1.77
C TYR A 83 15.56 -15.26 -1.22
N THR A 84 16.38 -14.48 -1.94
CA THR A 84 17.75 -14.14 -1.56
C THR A 84 17.85 -12.95 -0.61
N TYR A 85 16.71 -12.44 -0.12
CA TYR A 85 16.68 -11.32 0.82
C TYR A 85 17.51 -11.64 2.07
N ASN A 86 18.32 -10.67 2.48
CA ASN A 86 19.12 -10.75 3.68
C ASN A 86 18.75 -9.56 4.58
N TYR A 87 18.09 -9.85 5.69
CA TYR A 87 17.62 -8.87 6.63
C TYR A 87 18.76 -8.02 7.19
N MET A 88 18.54 -6.72 7.16
CA MET A 88 19.30 -5.72 7.91
C MET A 88 18.27 -4.75 8.48
N GLU A 89 18.43 -4.38 9.75
CA GLU A 89 17.55 -3.42 10.41
C GLU A 89 17.59 -2.07 9.65
N PRO A 90 16.48 -1.62 9.05
CA PRO A 90 16.45 -0.36 8.34
C PRO A 90 16.40 0.82 9.32
N GLN A 91 16.83 2.00 8.85
CA GLN A 91 16.52 3.24 9.56
C GLN A 91 15.10 3.68 9.19
N GLU A 92 14.25 3.88 10.18
CA GLU A 92 12.83 4.13 9.97
C GLU A 92 12.31 5.35 10.74
N ASN A 93 11.31 6.00 10.13
CA ASN A 93 10.42 6.91 10.82
C ASN A 93 9.34 6.10 11.52
N HIS A 94 9.04 6.44 12.78
CA HIS A 94 7.94 5.83 13.54
C HIS A 94 6.75 6.77 13.61
N ILE A 95 5.57 6.22 13.37
CA ILE A 95 4.31 6.96 13.27
C ILE A 95 3.43 6.59 14.46
N GLU A 96 3.49 7.42 15.49
CA GLU A 96 2.70 7.23 16.73
C GLU A 96 1.25 7.73 16.57
N ASN A 97 1.08 8.78 15.78
CA ASN A 97 -0.20 9.44 15.55
C ASN A 97 -0.63 9.26 14.10
N CYS A 98 -1.94 9.18 13.90
CA CYS A 98 -2.54 9.01 12.59
C CYS A 98 -2.12 10.14 11.63
N PRO A 99 -1.54 9.84 10.47
CA PRO A 99 -1.06 10.87 9.53
C PRO A 99 -2.22 11.65 8.88
N LEU A 100 -3.46 11.15 8.98
CA LEU A 100 -4.62 11.80 8.41
C LEU A 100 -5.26 12.83 9.36
N CYS A 101 -5.28 12.55 10.67
CA CYS A 101 -6.02 13.34 11.66
C CYS A 101 -5.23 13.81 12.89
N GLY A 102 -4.02 13.28 13.10
CA GLY A 102 -3.18 13.58 14.26
C GLY A 102 -3.56 12.86 15.56
N GLU A 103 -4.68 12.14 15.60
CA GLU A 103 -5.11 11.36 16.78
C GLU A 103 -4.35 10.04 16.91
N LYS A 104 -4.38 9.46 18.11
CA LYS A 104 -3.76 8.16 18.37
C LYS A 104 -4.41 7.03 17.57
N GLY A 105 -3.61 6.01 17.31
CA GLY A 105 -4.10 4.72 16.83
C GLY A 105 -3.70 3.58 17.76
N HIS A 106 -4.37 2.45 17.60
CA HIS A 106 -4.02 1.21 18.27
C HIS A 106 -3.46 0.17 17.26
N PRO A 107 -2.58 -0.73 17.71
CA PRO A 107 -2.11 -1.86 16.89
C PRO A 107 -3.29 -2.68 16.35
N TYR A 108 -3.33 -2.90 15.04
CA TYR A 108 -4.43 -3.58 14.34
C TYR A 108 -4.07 -5.00 13.91
N ALA A 109 -3.01 -5.15 13.12
CA ALA A 109 -2.58 -6.44 12.58
C ALA A 109 -1.12 -6.41 12.12
N THR A 110 -0.48 -7.58 12.07
CA THR A 110 0.92 -7.71 11.66
C THR A 110 1.07 -8.69 10.51
N TYR A 111 1.91 -8.35 9.53
CA TYR A 111 2.15 -9.20 8.36
C TYR A 111 3.62 -9.20 7.93
N ASN A 112 4.09 -10.36 7.44
CA ASN A 112 5.37 -10.50 6.77
C ASN A 112 5.25 -10.08 5.30
N THR A 113 5.83 -8.93 4.94
CA THR A 113 5.75 -8.35 3.60
C THR A 113 6.70 -9.01 2.61
N THR A 114 7.72 -9.76 3.08
CA THR A 114 8.62 -10.53 2.17
C THR A 114 7.91 -11.66 1.43
N THR A 115 6.68 -12.00 1.84
CA THR A 115 5.81 -12.96 1.13
C THR A 115 5.07 -12.34 -0.05
N SER A 116 5.17 -11.02 -0.26
CA SER A 116 4.65 -10.34 -1.45
C SER A 116 5.67 -10.39 -2.58
N MET A 117 5.19 -10.58 -3.82
CA MET A 117 6.01 -10.52 -5.02
C MET A 117 6.63 -9.13 -5.23
N ASP A 118 5.95 -8.08 -4.74
CA ASP A 118 6.33 -6.68 -4.88
C ASP A 118 7.10 -6.16 -3.65
N PHE A 119 7.76 -7.06 -2.90
CA PHE A 119 8.59 -6.64 -1.77
C PHE A 119 9.81 -5.83 -2.24
N ILE A 120 10.00 -4.65 -1.65
CA ILE A 120 11.11 -3.74 -1.94
C ILE A 120 12.16 -3.84 -0.82
N PRO A 121 13.39 -4.31 -1.13
CA PRO A 121 14.49 -4.27 -0.17
C PRO A 121 14.76 -2.85 0.32
N GLY A 122 14.93 -2.69 1.63
CA GLY A 122 15.06 -1.39 2.30
C GLY A 122 13.90 -1.10 3.26
N PHE A 123 12.73 -1.71 3.02
CA PHE A 123 11.65 -1.76 4.00
C PHE A 123 11.89 -2.85 5.05
N HIS A 124 11.35 -2.62 6.25
CA HIS A 124 11.27 -3.67 7.26
C HIS A 124 10.39 -4.83 6.74
N PRO A 125 10.82 -6.10 6.86
CA PRO A 125 10.10 -7.27 6.34
C PRO A 125 8.77 -7.54 7.05
N ILE A 126 8.52 -6.86 8.16
CA ILE A 126 7.35 -7.02 9.02
C ILE A 126 6.64 -5.68 9.12
N ARG A 127 5.37 -5.67 8.73
CA ARG A 127 4.49 -4.51 8.78
C ARG A 127 3.57 -4.63 9.99
N LEU A 128 3.63 -3.66 10.90
CA LEU A 128 2.58 -3.43 11.88
C LEU A 128 1.63 -2.36 11.33
N TRP A 129 0.36 -2.73 11.15
CA TRP A 129 -0.71 -1.80 10.85
C TRP A 129 -1.30 -1.25 12.13
N MET A 130 -1.51 0.06 12.16
CA MET A 130 -2.20 0.79 13.21
C MET A 130 -3.59 1.18 12.72
N CYS A 131 -4.59 1.22 13.59
CA CYS A 131 -5.93 1.74 13.30
C CYS A 131 -6.21 2.98 14.14
N CYS A 132 -6.57 4.08 13.49
CA CYS A 132 -6.93 5.31 14.19
C CYS A 132 -8.32 5.21 14.82
N ASP A 133 -8.41 5.55 16.12
CA ASP A 133 -9.65 5.51 16.89
C ASP A 133 -10.68 6.57 16.47
N SER A 134 -10.23 7.67 15.85
CA SER A 134 -11.07 8.84 15.54
C SER A 134 -11.57 8.87 14.09
N CYS A 135 -10.73 8.49 13.12
CA CYS A 135 -11.07 8.57 11.71
C CYS A 135 -11.14 7.22 10.99
N HIS A 136 -10.85 6.10 11.67
CA HIS A 136 -10.91 4.76 11.07
C HIS A 136 -10.01 4.63 9.84
N HIS A 137 -8.85 5.30 9.89
CA HIS A 137 -7.75 5.20 8.95
C HIS A 137 -6.77 4.13 9.44
N LEU A 138 -6.33 3.25 8.55
CA LEU A 138 -5.19 2.38 8.85
C LEU A 138 -3.92 3.00 8.32
N PHE A 139 -2.84 2.92 9.09
CA PHE A 139 -1.55 3.45 8.69
C PHE A 139 -0.42 2.53 9.14
N ALA A 140 0.68 2.54 8.40
CA ALA A 140 1.88 1.82 8.76
C ALA A 140 2.51 2.44 10.02
N PHE A 141 2.89 1.60 10.98
CA PHE A 141 3.60 2.05 12.19
C PHE A 141 4.98 2.67 11.88
N ASN A 142 5.59 2.26 10.76
CA ASN A 142 6.94 2.65 10.39
C ASN A 142 7.12 2.71 8.87
N TYR A 143 8.06 3.53 8.40
CA TYR A 143 8.54 3.48 7.02
C TYR A 143 10.00 3.95 6.93
N PRO A 144 10.77 3.54 5.90
CA PRO A 144 12.19 3.90 5.79
C PRO A 144 12.42 5.41 5.71
N VAL A 145 13.53 5.88 6.29
CA VAL A 145 13.90 7.32 6.22
C VAL A 145 14.16 7.81 4.79
N ASN A 146 14.59 6.92 3.90
CA ASN A 146 14.84 7.20 2.48
C ASN A 146 13.69 6.71 1.57
N LEU A 147 12.44 6.78 2.05
CA LEU A 147 11.24 6.32 1.33
C LEU A 147 11.19 6.79 -0.13
N GLY A 148 11.37 8.09 -0.38
CA GLY A 148 11.30 8.64 -1.74
C GLY A 148 12.33 8.03 -2.69
N GLU A 149 13.56 7.82 -2.23
CA GLU A 149 14.61 7.14 -3.01
C GLU A 149 14.24 5.68 -3.30
N LEU A 150 13.73 4.95 -2.32
CA LEU A 150 13.30 3.57 -2.50
C LEU A 150 12.18 3.47 -3.54
N LEU A 151 11.15 4.32 -3.43
CA LEU A 151 10.02 4.32 -4.35
C LEU A 151 10.43 4.77 -5.77
N ALA A 152 11.28 5.79 -5.90
CA ALA A 152 11.78 6.27 -7.20
C ALA A 152 12.58 5.19 -7.95
N ASN A 153 13.30 4.34 -7.20
CA ASN A 153 14.13 3.27 -7.75
C ASN A 153 13.39 1.92 -7.86
N SER A 154 12.14 1.80 -7.40
CA SER A 154 11.38 0.55 -7.41
C SER A 154 10.60 0.29 -8.71
N ALA A 155 11.16 0.69 -9.86
CA ALA A 155 10.52 0.43 -11.15
C ALA A 155 10.66 -1.04 -11.52
N PHE A 156 9.58 -1.79 -11.41
CA PHE A 156 9.55 -3.15 -11.91
C PHE A 156 9.39 -3.14 -13.44
N ASP A 157 10.37 -3.70 -14.16
CA ASP A 157 10.39 -3.76 -15.63
C ASP A 157 9.08 -4.28 -16.27
N PHE A 158 8.31 -5.10 -15.55
CA PHE A 158 7.06 -5.70 -16.03
C PHE A 158 5.88 -4.72 -16.16
N ASN A 159 5.99 -3.49 -15.64
CA ASN A 159 4.90 -2.52 -15.64
C ASN A 159 5.14 -1.30 -16.56
N LEU A 160 6.22 -1.27 -17.34
CA LEU A 160 6.52 -0.12 -18.23
C LEU A 160 5.63 -0.03 -19.49
N SER A 161 4.83 -1.07 -19.77
CA SER A 161 3.94 -1.10 -20.94
C SER A 161 2.47 -1.03 -20.51
N PRO A 162 1.67 -0.14 -21.13
CA PRO A 162 0.23 -0.06 -20.87
C PRO A 162 -0.48 -1.40 -20.99
N LYS A 163 -1.25 -1.76 -19.97
CA LYS A 163 -2.17 -2.89 -20.00
C LYS A 163 -3.48 -2.47 -20.68
N THR A 164 -3.50 -2.56 -22.01
CA THR A 164 -4.64 -2.17 -22.86
C THR A 164 -5.96 -2.87 -22.51
N THR A 165 -5.91 -4.02 -21.82
CA THR A 165 -7.09 -4.72 -21.30
C THR A 165 -7.91 -3.89 -20.32
N PHE A 166 -7.31 -2.88 -19.66
CA PHE A 166 -8.02 -2.00 -18.73
C PHE A 166 -8.66 -0.77 -19.39
N PHE A 167 -8.38 -0.50 -20.67
CA PHE A 167 -8.90 0.68 -21.35
C PHE A 167 -10.44 0.78 -21.33
N PRO A 168 -11.23 -0.29 -21.50
CA PRO A 168 -12.69 -0.20 -21.37
C PRO A 168 -13.16 0.23 -19.97
N THR A 169 -12.53 -0.29 -18.92
CA THR A 169 -12.83 0.09 -17.53
C THR A 169 -12.46 1.55 -17.27
N ILE A 170 -11.25 1.95 -17.69
CA ILE A 170 -10.79 3.33 -17.59
C ILE A 170 -11.69 4.28 -18.41
N SER A 171 -12.12 3.87 -19.59
CA SER A 171 -13.03 4.65 -20.45
C SER A 171 -14.34 4.97 -19.75
N GLN A 172 -14.89 4.02 -18.98
CA GLN A 172 -16.11 4.24 -18.21
C GLN A 172 -15.94 5.36 -17.18
N MET A 173 -14.86 5.33 -16.40
CA MET A 173 -14.63 6.36 -15.40
C MET A 173 -14.25 7.71 -16.07
N MET A 174 -13.53 7.69 -17.20
CA MET A 174 -13.11 8.90 -17.93
C MET A 174 -14.32 9.63 -18.50
N ARG A 175 -15.26 8.85 -19.04
CA ARG A 175 -16.56 9.34 -19.50
C ARG A 175 -17.35 10.01 -18.37
N ASN A 176 -17.29 9.50 -17.14
CA ASN A 176 -17.96 10.18 -16.02
C ASN A 176 -17.31 11.53 -15.72
N LEU A 177 -15.97 11.59 -15.76
CA LEU A 177 -15.24 12.84 -15.56
C LEU A 177 -15.57 13.90 -16.62
N THR A 178 -15.83 13.54 -17.87
CA THR A 178 -16.24 14.52 -18.90
C THR A 178 -17.61 15.17 -18.64
N PHE A 179 -18.48 14.54 -17.86
CA PHE A 179 -19.77 15.12 -17.45
C PHE A 179 -19.67 15.96 -16.18
N ILE A 180 -18.62 15.75 -15.37
CA ILE A 180 -18.46 16.36 -14.06
C ILE A 180 -17.52 17.57 -14.12
N ALA A 181 -16.41 17.43 -14.86
CA ALA A 181 -15.35 18.42 -14.89
C ALA A 181 -15.80 19.71 -15.60
N PRO A 182 -15.33 20.89 -15.15
CA PRO A 182 -15.67 22.17 -15.77
C PRO A 182 -14.88 22.46 -17.06
N GLY A 183 -13.87 21.64 -17.37
CA GLY A 183 -12.94 21.83 -18.48
C GLY A 183 -12.09 20.58 -18.73
N ASP A 184 -11.02 20.74 -19.52
CA ASP A 184 -10.23 19.65 -20.09
C ASP A 184 -8.79 19.56 -19.55
N ARG A 185 -8.36 20.47 -18.65
CA ARG A 185 -7.01 20.42 -18.08
C ARG A 185 -6.95 19.35 -17.00
N LEU A 186 -6.18 18.29 -17.25
CA LEU A 186 -6.08 17.13 -16.37
C LEU A 186 -4.66 17.03 -15.80
N LEU A 187 -4.56 16.94 -14.48
CA LEU A 187 -3.33 16.52 -13.81
C LEU A 187 -3.45 15.06 -13.38
N GLU A 188 -2.55 14.21 -13.86
CA GLU A 188 -2.37 12.85 -13.39
C GLU A 188 -1.18 12.77 -12.45
N VAL A 189 -1.45 12.32 -11.21
CA VAL A 189 -0.40 12.02 -10.23
C VAL A 189 -0.17 10.51 -10.25
N GLY A 190 1.08 10.11 -10.46
CA GLY A 190 1.49 8.71 -10.62
C GLY A 190 1.10 8.14 -11.98
N VAL A 191 1.66 8.67 -13.07
CA VAL A 191 1.27 8.24 -14.43
C VAL A 191 1.51 6.75 -14.72
N GLY A 192 2.45 6.12 -14.02
CA GLY A 192 2.79 4.72 -14.23
C GLY A 192 3.09 4.41 -15.69
N ALA A 193 2.48 3.35 -16.22
CA ALA A 193 2.67 2.98 -17.62
C ALA A 193 1.93 3.91 -18.61
N GLY A 194 1.04 4.79 -18.12
CA GLY A 194 0.32 5.78 -18.91
C GLY A 194 -1.08 5.34 -19.39
N GLU A 195 -1.69 4.29 -18.82
CA GLU A 195 -3.02 3.82 -19.23
C GLU A 195 -4.11 4.90 -19.06
N LEU A 196 -4.13 5.58 -17.92
CA LEU A 196 -5.10 6.64 -17.62
C LEU A 196 -4.89 7.84 -18.54
N SER A 197 -3.66 8.33 -18.66
CA SER A 197 -3.27 9.37 -19.63
C SER A 197 -3.67 9.03 -21.07
N ALA A 198 -3.44 7.80 -21.52
CA ALA A 198 -3.76 7.37 -22.89
C ALA A 198 -5.27 7.49 -23.17
N VAL A 199 -6.10 6.98 -22.26
CA VAL A 199 -7.56 7.09 -22.38
C VAL A 199 -8.01 8.54 -22.21
N ALA A 200 -7.39 9.32 -21.33
CA ALA A 200 -7.72 10.73 -21.12
C ALA A 200 -7.56 11.54 -22.42
N LYS A 201 -6.48 11.28 -23.17
CA LYS A 201 -6.27 11.89 -24.50
C LYS A 201 -7.34 11.49 -25.50
N GLU A 202 -7.82 10.24 -25.48
CA GLU A 202 -8.94 9.80 -26.34
C GLU A 202 -10.23 10.59 -26.05
N PHE A 203 -10.44 10.99 -24.79
CA PHE A 203 -11.53 11.87 -24.37
C PHE A 203 -11.20 13.37 -24.51
N MET A 204 -10.11 13.72 -25.19
CA MET A 204 -9.67 15.09 -25.47
C MET A 204 -9.23 15.92 -24.25
N PHE A 205 -8.85 15.28 -23.14
CA PHE A 205 -8.21 15.99 -22.03
C PHE A 205 -6.79 16.46 -22.41
N ASN A 206 -6.42 17.66 -21.95
CA ASN A 206 -5.06 18.17 -21.98
C ASN A 206 -4.32 17.69 -20.73
N VAL A 207 -3.55 16.62 -20.87
CA VAL A 207 -2.94 15.90 -19.75
C VAL A 207 -1.57 16.46 -19.41
N THR A 208 -1.36 16.75 -18.13
CA THR A 208 -0.06 16.89 -17.49
C THR A 208 0.13 15.76 -16.50
N GLY A 209 1.29 15.11 -16.53
CA GLY A 209 1.61 13.97 -15.67
C GLY A 209 2.67 14.30 -14.62
N ILE A 210 2.65 13.56 -13.52
CA ILE A 210 3.73 13.50 -12.51
C ILE A 210 4.01 12.03 -12.20
N ASP A 211 5.27 11.64 -12.07
CA ASP A 211 5.66 10.37 -11.46
C ASP A 211 6.96 10.52 -10.70
N ILE A 212 7.11 9.85 -9.57
CA ILE A 212 8.36 9.86 -8.80
C ILE A 212 9.43 8.95 -9.44
N ARG A 213 9.01 8.00 -10.29
CA ARG A 213 9.88 7.02 -10.93
C ARG A 213 10.28 7.51 -12.33
N PRO A 214 11.57 7.84 -12.56
CA PRO A 214 12.03 8.34 -13.85
C PRO A 214 11.66 7.45 -15.06
N PRO A 215 11.75 6.10 -14.99
CA PRO A 215 11.39 5.25 -16.12
C PRO A 215 9.93 5.37 -16.58
N TYR A 216 8.98 5.54 -15.66
CA TYR A 216 7.57 5.75 -16.00
C TYR A 216 7.34 7.11 -16.65
N ALA A 217 7.92 8.17 -16.06
CA ALA A 217 7.80 9.52 -16.59
C ALA A 217 8.36 9.64 -18.02
N GLU A 218 9.54 9.05 -18.27
CA GLU A 218 10.16 9.03 -19.61
C GLU A 218 9.33 8.22 -20.61
N ALA A 219 8.90 7.00 -20.23
CA ALA A 219 8.11 6.14 -21.10
C ALA A 219 6.77 6.79 -21.50
N ALA A 220 6.02 7.33 -20.53
CA ALA A 220 4.74 7.99 -20.78
C ALA A 220 4.90 9.26 -21.63
N THR A 221 5.92 10.08 -21.35
CA THR A 221 6.23 11.28 -22.16
C THR A 221 6.44 10.91 -23.62
N ASN A 222 7.32 9.93 -23.88
CA ASN A 222 7.69 9.54 -25.24
C ASN A 222 6.54 8.84 -25.98
N MET A 223 5.78 7.99 -25.29
CA MET A 223 4.69 7.22 -25.88
C MET A 223 3.48 8.08 -26.21
N LEU A 224 3.14 9.02 -25.32
CA LEU A 224 1.90 9.77 -25.42
C LEU A 224 2.08 11.20 -25.92
N ASP A 225 3.30 11.73 -26.00
CA ASP A 225 3.54 13.15 -26.34
C ASP A 225 2.77 14.09 -25.39
N ILE A 226 3.08 13.99 -24.10
CA ILE A 226 2.53 14.80 -23.00
C ILE A 226 3.66 15.22 -22.05
N PRO A 227 3.54 16.36 -21.36
CA PRO A 227 4.50 16.72 -20.31
C PRO A 227 4.31 15.80 -19.09
N VAL A 228 5.36 15.06 -18.71
CA VAL A 228 5.42 14.33 -17.44
C VAL A 228 6.62 14.78 -16.62
N TYR A 229 6.36 15.22 -15.38
CA TYR A 229 7.39 15.68 -14.46
C TYR A 229 7.86 14.55 -13.55
N THR A 230 9.17 14.31 -13.53
CA THR A 230 9.79 13.36 -12.60
C THR A 230 10.02 14.01 -11.24
N VAL A 231 9.02 13.99 -10.35
CA VAL A 231 9.06 14.67 -9.05
C VAL A 231 8.06 14.05 -8.08
N ASP A 232 8.32 14.17 -6.78
CA ASP A 232 7.32 13.85 -5.75
C ASP A 232 6.13 14.82 -5.85
N PHE A 233 4.91 14.31 -5.72
CA PHE A 233 3.71 15.13 -5.81
C PHE A 233 3.67 16.26 -4.77
N LEU A 234 4.16 16.05 -3.55
CA LEU A 234 4.23 17.07 -2.51
C LEU A 234 5.27 18.15 -2.81
N GLU A 235 6.27 17.85 -3.63
CA GLU A 235 7.31 18.79 -4.08
C GLU A 235 6.99 19.47 -5.43
N PHE A 236 6.02 18.95 -6.20
CA PHE A 236 5.61 19.55 -7.47
C PHE A 236 5.06 20.97 -7.33
N GLU A 237 5.74 21.97 -7.90
CA GLU A 237 5.29 23.36 -7.88
C GLU A 237 4.82 23.81 -9.26
N THR A 238 3.63 24.42 -9.32
CA THR A 238 3.09 25.03 -10.54
C THR A 238 2.17 26.20 -10.20
N ALA A 239 2.13 27.18 -11.11
CA ALA A 239 1.12 28.25 -11.08
C ALA A 239 -0.20 27.83 -11.75
N GLU A 240 -0.17 26.72 -12.50
CA GLU A 240 -1.33 26.22 -13.23
C GLU A 240 -2.39 25.63 -12.30
N LYS A 241 -3.63 25.63 -12.79
CA LYS A 241 -4.79 25.00 -12.15
C LYS A 241 -5.44 24.03 -13.10
N PHE A 242 -6.02 22.98 -12.54
CA PHE A 242 -6.58 21.87 -13.31
C PHE A 242 -8.09 21.76 -13.10
N ASP A 243 -8.77 21.31 -14.15
CA ASP A 243 -10.21 21.03 -14.13
C ASP A 243 -10.47 19.60 -13.63
N VAL A 244 -9.50 18.71 -13.83
CA VAL A 244 -9.48 17.34 -13.31
C VAL A 244 -8.13 17.06 -12.66
N LEU A 245 -8.14 16.38 -11.52
CA LEU A 245 -6.96 15.79 -10.90
C LEU A 245 -7.25 14.32 -10.61
N ILE A 246 -6.39 13.42 -11.08
CA ILE A 246 -6.53 11.98 -10.85
C ILE A 246 -5.37 11.45 -10.00
N MET A 247 -5.69 10.58 -9.05
CA MET A 247 -4.76 9.79 -8.24
C MET A 247 -5.16 8.33 -8.33
N GLY A 248 -4.60 7.60 -9.29
CA GLY A 248 -4.84 6.17 -9.46
C GLY A 248 -3.85 5.36 -8.65
N ASP A 249 -4.28 4.83 -7.50
CA ASP A 249 -3.47 3.99 -6.63
C ASP A 249 -2.17 4.70 -6.18
N VAL A 250 -2.33 5.96 -5.73
CA VAL A 250 -1.22 6.83 -5.28
C VAL A 250 -1.33 7.19 -3.80
N ILE A 251 -2.53 7.55 -3.35
CA ILE A 251 -2.72 8.16 -2.02
C ILE A 251 -2.33 7.21 -0.87
N GLU A 252 -2.40 5.91 -1.09
CA GLU A 252 -1.95 4.86 -0.18
C GLU A 252 -0.44 4.87 0.08
N HIS A 253 0.36 5.34 -0.88
CA HIS A 253 1.82 5.38 -0.79
C HIS A 253 2.37 6.65 -0.13
N MET A 254 1.53 7.68 0.04
CA MET A 254 1.96 9.00 0.49
C MET A 254 2.34 8.99 1.98
N PHE A 255 3.51 9.50 2.34
CA PHE A 255 3.86 9.63 3.77
C PHE A 255 2.97 10.66 4.50
N ASP A 256 2.49 11.68 3.78
CA ASP A 256 1.55 12.70 4.27
C ASP A 256 0.31 12.78 3.35
N PRO A 257 -0.66 11.86 3.51
CA PRO A 257 -1.85 11.80 2.66
C PRO A 257 -2.76 13.02 2.88
N ILE A 258 -2.80 13.61 4.07
CA ILE A 258 -3.65 14.78 4.31
C ILE A 258 -3.12 16.00 3.56
N GLN A 259 -1.79 16.19 3.53
CA GLN A 259 -1.18 17.25 2.75
C GLN A 259 -1.33 17.01 1.24
N ALA A 260 -1.29 15.75 0.78
CA ALA A 260 -1.58 15.42 -0.61
C ALA A 260 -3.00 15.83 -1.02
N LEU A 261 -4.02 15.53 -0.19
CA LEU A 261 -5.40 15.95 -0.45
C LEU A 261 -5.57 17.49 -0.40
N ARG A 262 -4.90 18.18 0.53
CA ARG A 262 -4.88 19.66 0.57
C ARG A 262 -4.25 20.26 -0.69
N LYS A 263 -3.15 19.67 -1.14
CA LYS A 263 -2.46 20.10 -2.36
C LYS A 263 -3.34 19.88 -3.58
N ALA A 264 -3.97 18.72 -3.71
CA ALA A 264 -4.94 18.44 -4.78
C ALA A 264 -6.06 19.48 -4.82
N HIS A 265 -6.67 19.79 -3.67
CA HIS A 265 -7.68 20.85 -3.56
C HIS A 265 -7.14 22.22 -4.02
N SER A 266 -5.89 22.54 -3.65
CA SER A 266 -5.26 23.80 -4.03
C SER A 266 -5.00 23.90 -5.53
N LEU A 267 -4.67 22.79 -6.20
CA LEU A 267 -4.34 22.74 -7.63
C LEU A 267 -5.59 22.69 -8.53
N LEU A 268 -6.75 22.32 -8.00
CA LEU A 268 -8.01 22.33 -8.74
C LEU A 268 -8.59 23.74 -8.91
N ASN A 269 -9.18 24.02 -10.06
CA ASN A 269 -10.09 25.14 -10.27
C ASN A 269 -11.34 24.98 -9.38
N ASP A 270 -12.11 26.07 -9.22
CA ASP A 270 -13.43 26.00 -8.60
C ASP A 270 -14.30 25.02 -9.39
N LYS A 271 -15.01 24.13 -8.69
CA LYS A 271 -15.78 23.01 -9.28
C LYS A 271 -14.93 21.99 -10.04
N GLY A 272 -13.61 22.02 -9.92
CA GLY A 272 -12.72 20.99 -10.46
C GLY A 272 -12.98 19.62 -9.81
N ALA A 273 -12.77 18.55 -10.58
CA ALA A 273 -13.00 17.18 -10.15
C ALA A 273 -11.71 16.51 -9.65
N LEU A 274 -11.80 15.85 -8.50
CA LEU A 274 -10.80 14.95 -7.96
C LEU A 274 -11.30 13.52 -8.12
N TRP A 275 -10.52 12.66 -8.78
CA TRP A 275 -10.75 11.23 -8.82
C TRP A 275 -9.64 10.49 -8.09
N ILE A 276 -10.02 9.56 -7.21
CA ILE A 276 -9.09 8.74 -6.44
C ILE A 276 -9.48 7.27 -6.60
N SER A 277 -8.54 6.43 -7.05
CA SER A 277 -8.57 4.98 -6.80
C SER A 277 -7.61 4.67 -5.65
N THR A 278 -8.05 3.86 -4.69
CA THR A 278 -7.20 3.40 -3.59
C THR A 278 -7.80 2.15 -2.92
N PRO A 279 -6.99 1.26 -2.31
CA PRO A 279 -7.48 0.13 -1.53
C PRO A 279 -8.48 0.55 -0.46
N ASN A 280 -9.58 -0.20 -0.35
CA ASN A 280 -10.58 -0.05 0.69
C ASN A 280 -10.52 -1.27 1.63
N PHE A 281 -9.99 -1.08 2.84
CA PHE A 281 -9.84 -2.19 3.77
C PHE A 281 -11.18 -2.73 4.33
N GLU A 282 -12.28 -1.98 4.15
CA GLU A 282 -13.66 -2.42 4.42
C GLU A 282 -14.36 -2.96 3.15
N SER A 283 -13.64 -3.20 2.05
CA SER A 283 -14.25 -3.64 0.79
C SER A 283 -14.93 -5.01 0.92
N ALA A 284 -15.87 -5.29 0.02
CA ALA A 284 -16.48 -6.61 -0.09
C ALA A 284 -15.43 -7.73 -0.30
N PHE A 285 -14.37 -7.43 -1.05
CA PHE A 285 -13.26 -8.36 -1.26
C PHE A 285 -12.52 -8.63 0.05
N SER A 286 -12.14 -7.60 0.79
CA SER A 286 -11.43 -7.73 2.07
C SER A 286 -12.28 -8.40 3.15
N MET A 287 -13.60 -8.17 3.16
CA MET A 287 -14.53 -8.89 4.05
C MET A 287 -14.53 -10.40 3.80
N VAL A 288 -14.42 -10.83 2.54
CA VAL A 288 -14.37 -12.25 2.16
C VAL A 288 -12.96 -12.83 2.39
N LYS A 289 -11.92 -12.11 1.98
CA LYS A 289 -10.53 -12.59 2.02
C LYS A 289 -9.89 -12.50 3.41
N LYS A 290 -10.30 -11.54 4.24
CA LYS A 290 -9.75 -11.31 5.58
C LYS A 290 -8.22 -11.24 5.53
N ASP A 291 -7.52 -12.02 6.34
CA ASP A 291 -6.05 -12.01 6.44
C ASP A 291 -5.33 -12.55 5.16
N THR A 292 -6.08 -13.14 4.22
CA THR A 292 -5.57 -13.59 2.91
C THR A 292 -5.67 -12.52 1.82
N ASP A 293 -6.21 -11.35 2.14
CA ASP A 293 -6.16 -10.21 1.24
C ASP A 293 -4.69 -9.80 0.99
N PRO A 294 -4.23 -9.71 -0.27
CA PRO A 294 -2.86 -9.35 -0.58
C PRO A 294 -2.49 -7.94 -0.11
N MET A 295 -3.45 -7.01 0.05
CA MET A 295 -3.15 -5.63 0.44
C MET A 295 -2.31 -5.58 1.73
N TRP A 296 -2.58 -6.48 2.68
CA TRP A 296 -1.89 -6.49 3.97
C TRP A 296 -0.36 -6.63 3.89
N ARG A 297 0.17 -7.10 2.75
CA ARG A 297 1.58 -7.43 2.54
C ARG A 297 2.28 -6.50 1.54
N ILE A 298 1.58 -5.57 0.92
CA ILE A 298 2.20 -4.60 0.00
C ILE A 298 2.99 -3.60 0.83
N VAL A 299 4.30 -3.57 0.62
CA VAL A 299 5.22 -2.90 1.55
C VAL A 299 5.23 -1.38 1.39
N GLU A 300 5.03 -0.91 0.15
CA GLU A 300 4.97 0.51 -0.20
C GLU A 300 3.64 1.17 0.17
N HIS A 301 2.60 0.41 0.52
CA HIS A 301 1.37 0.97 1.05
C HIS A 301 1.61 1.41 2.49
N LEU A 302 1.45 2.71 2.74
CA LEU A 302 1.58 3.32 4.07
C LEU A 302 0.22 3.65 4.69
N ASN A 303 -0.82 3.71 3.86
CA ASN A 303 -2.15 4.16 4.25
C ASN A 303 -3.22 3.25 3.66
N TYR A 304 -4.21 2.86 4.47
CA TYR A 304 -5.47 2.32 3.96
C TYR A 304 -6.67 3.08 4.46
N PHE A 305 -7.52 3.41 3.51
CA PHE A 305 -8.75 4.13 3.73
C PHE A 305 -9.92 3.16 3.83
N SER A 306 -10.91 3.55 4.61
CA SER A 306 -12.29 3.12 4.42
C SER A 306 -13.02 4.22 3.64
N PHE A 307 -14.10 3.88 2.93
CA PHE A 307 -14.90 4.92 2.26
C PHE A 307 -15.39 5.99 3.24
N ARG A 308 -15.79 5.58 4.46
CA ARG A 308 -16.19 6.52 5.52
C ARG A 308 -15.07 7.49 5.92
N SER A 309 -13.82 7.01 6.00
CA SER A 309 -12.66 7.83 6.36
C SER A 309 -12.36 8.83 5.25
N LEU A 310 -12.22 8.33 4.01
CA LEU A 310 -11.89 9.18 2.86
C LEU A 310 -12.97 10.22 2.61
N LYS A 311 -14.26 9.83 2.60
CA LYS A 311 -15.37 10.76 2.41
C LYS A 311 -15.38 11.87 3.47
N LYS A 312 -15.20 11.52 4.75
CA LYS A 312 -15.15 12.51 5.85
C LYS A 312 -14.07 13.54 5.61
N TRP A 313 -12.88 13.12 5.19
CA TRP A 313 -11.76 14.02 4.97
C TRP A 313 -11.90 14.85 3.70
N LEU A 314 -12.43 14.28 2.63
CA LEU A 314 -12.83 15.03 1.44
C LEU A 314 -13.83 16.13 1.81
N ASP A 315 -14.88 15.81 2.58
CA ASP A 315 -15.87 16.79 3.03
C ASP A 315 -15.24 17.92 3.86
N ILE A 316 -14.35 17.61 4.81
CA ILE A 316 -13.62 18.58 5.65
C ILE A 316 -12.74 19.51 4.80
N LEU A 317 -12.12 18.97 3.76
CA LEU A 317 -11.22 19.72 2.89
C LEU A 317 -11.93 20.56 1.84
N GLY A 318 -13.27 20.62 1.86
CA GLY A 318 -14.03 21.43 0.91
C GLY A 318 -14.39 20.70 -0.38
N PHE A 319 -14.32 19.37 -0.40
CA PHE A 319 -14.88 18.58 -1.50
C PHE A 319 -16.32 18.15 -1.22
N GLU A 320 -17.04 17.82 -2.30
CA GLU A 320 -18.31 17.11 -2.31
C GLU A 320 -18.13 15.79 -3.05
N VAL A 321 -18.28 14.66 -2.36
CA VAL A 321 -18.26 13.36 -3.04
C VAL A 321 -19.54 13.19 -3.86
N VAL A 322 -19.39 13.00 -5.17
CA VAL A 322 -20.51 12.89 -6.12
C VAL A 322 -20.65 11.49 -6.72
N ASP A 323 -19.62 10.65 -6.64
CA ASP A 323 -19.66 9.27 -7.14
C ASP A 323 -18.79 8.33 -6.30
N TYR A 324 -19.18 7.05 -6.26
CA TYR A 324 -18.46 5.95 -5.62
C TYR A 324 -18.63 4.68 -6.45
N ASN A 325 -17.53 4.01 -6.76
CA ASN A 325 -17.52 2.69 -7.38
C ASN A 325 -16.58 1.73 -6.66
N VAL A 326 -16.86 0.43 -6.78
CA VAL A 326 -15.86 -0.61 -6.50
C VAL A 326 -14.96 -0.67 -7.73
N SER A 327 -13.64 -0.66 -7.54
CA SER A 327 -12.73 -0.60 -8.68
C SER A 327 -12.85 -1.84 -9.57
N GLY A 328 -12.88 -1.60 -10.88
CA GLY A 328 -12.79 -2.66 -11.89
C GLY A 328 -11.35 -3.03 -12.24
N HIS A 329 -10.35 -2.28 -11.75
CA HIS A 329 -8.93 -2.49 -12.00
C HIS A 329 -8.31 -3.41 -10.94
N TYR A 330 -8.45 -3.05 -9.66
CA TYR A 330 -7.90 -3.80 -8.54
C TYR A 330 -8.99 -4.28 -7.57
N ASN A 331 -8.94 -5.58 -7.28
CA ASN A 331 -9.86 -6.18 -6.31
C ASN A 331 -9.66 -5.56 -4.93
N GLY A 332 -10.76 -5.13 -4.32
CA GLY A 332 -10.75 -4.54 -2.99
C GLY A 332 -10.43 -3.04 -2.96
N SER A 333 -10.16 -2.41 -4.10
CA SER A 333 -10.07 -0.95 -4.21
C SER A 333 -11.43 -0.30 -4.41
N MET A 334 -11.51 0.97 -4.04
CA MET A 334 -12.63 1.86 -4.32
C MET A 334 -12.19 2.98 -5.25
N GLU A 335 -13.14 3.52 -6.00
CA GLU A 335 -12.98 4.70 -6.84
C GLU A 335 -13.95 5.77 -6.35
N VAL A 336 -13.44 6.96 -6.05
CA VAL A 336 -14.22 8.07 -5.51
C VAL A 336 -14.01 9.29 -6.40
N THR A 337 -15.13 9.88 -6.86
CA THR A 337 -15.10 11.18 -7.54
C THR A 337 -15.67 12.24 -6.61
N ALA A 338 -14.94 13.34 -6.46
CA ALA A 338 -15.35 14.46 -5.64
C ALA A 338 -15.14 15.80 -6.36
N ILE A 339 -15.99 16.78 -6.10
CA ILE A 339 -15.94 18.11 -6.70
C ILE A 339 -15.51 19.12 -5.65
N LYS A 340 -14.62 20.05 -6.01
CA LYS A 340 -14.25 21.17 -5.14
C LYS A 340 -15.41 22.18 -5.01
N LYS A 341 -15.79 22.51 -3.77
CA LYS A 341 -16.90 23.42 -3.43
C LYS A 341 -16.56 24.90 -3.65
#